data_AF-A0A356A1S1-F1
#
_entry.id   AF-A0A356A1S1-F1
#
_cell.length_a   1.000
_cell.length_b   1.000
_cell.length_c   1.000
_cell.angle_alpha   90.00
_cell.angle_beta   90.00
_cell.angle_gamma   90.00
#
_symmetry.space_group_name_H-M   'P 1'
#
loop_
_entity.id
_entity.type
_entity.pdbx_description
1 polymer ?
#
loop_
_entity_poly.entity_id
_entity_poly.type
_entity_poly.pdbx_seq_one_letter_code
_entity_poly.pdbx_strand_id
1 'polypeptide(L)' 'MSLNWTDAQAIAQELFDRYPDLDPVTLRMTELHALVLALPDFKDSPEASNEARLEAILSAWIDERE' A
#
# COMPACT_ATOMS: atom_id res chain seq x y z
N MET A 1 1.56 -2.73 14.76
CA MET A 1 1.79 -4.18 14.68
C MET A 1 3.03 -4.30 13.80
N SER A 2 3.17 -5.20 12.85
CA SER A 2 4.19 -5.04 11.80
C SER A 2 3.56 -5.41 10.48
N LEU A 3 3.42 -4.43 9.60
CA LEU A 3 2.86 -4.62 8.26
C LEU A 3 3.90 -5.28 7.36
N ASN A 4 3.42 -6.21 6.55
CA ASN A 4 4.21 -6.88 5.53
C ASN A 4 3.47 -6.83 4.18
N TRP A 5 4.18 -7.14 3.09
CA TRP A 5 3.59 -7.08 1.75
C TRP A 5 2.41 -8.05 1.52
N THR A 6 2.20 -9.03 2.40
CA THR A 6 1.05 -9.93 2.36
C THR A 6 -0.20 -9.33 3.02
N ASP A 7 -0.04 -8.35 3.91
CA ASP A 7 -1.12 -7.65 4.59
C ASP A 7 -1.67 -6.49 3.73
N ALA A 8 -2.11 -6.81 2.49
CA ALA A 8 -2.51 -5.80 1.51
C ALA A 8 -3.60 -4.84 2.03
N GLN A 9 -4.59 -5.38 2.73
CA GLN A 9 -5.71 -4.61 3.27
C GLN A 9 -5.30 -3.71 4.44
N ALA A 10 -4.43 -4.19 5.35
CA ALA A 10 -3.95 -3.37 6.46
C ALA A 10 -3.02 -2.25 5.96
N ILE A 11 -2.21 -2.51 4.94
CA ILE A 11 -1.42 -1.49 4.26
C ILE A 11 -2.33 -0.44 3.60
N ALA A 12 -3.35 -0.88 2.86
CA ALA A 12 -4.31 0.00 2.21
C ALA A 12 -5.02 0.93 3.21
N GLN A 13 -5.44 0.40 4.37
CA GLN A 13 -6.04 1.21 5.44
C GLN A 13 -5.10 2.28 5.98
N GLU A 14 -3.83 1.92 6.26
CA GLU A 14 -2.82 2.90 6.70
C GLU A 14 -2.55 3.97 5.63
N LEU A 15 -2.51 3.56 4.36
CA LEU A 15 -2.33 4.48 3.25
C LEU A 15 -3.52 5.43 3.10
N PHE A 16 -4.75 4.93 3.26
CA PHE A 16 -5.96 5.76 3.21
C PHE A 16 -6.04 6.74 4.40
N ASP A 17 -5.72 6.30 5.61
CA ASP A 17 -5.72 7.16 6.81
C ASP A 17 -4.70 8.30 6.69
N ARG A 18 -3.50 8.01 6.16
CA ARG A 18 -2.45 9.01 5.95
C ARG A 18 -2.63 9.88 4.71
N TYR A 19 -3.20 9.33 3.65
CA TYR A 19 -3.33 9.99 2.36
C TYR A 19 -4.78 9.91 1.85
N PRO A 20 -5.76 10.48 2.58
CA PRO A 20 -7.18 10.37 2.22
C PRO A 20 -7.52 11.11 0.91
N ASP A 21 -6.80 12.19 0.62
CA ASP A 21 -6.96 13.00 -0.60
C ASP A 21 -6.24 12.41 -1.83
N LEU A 22 -5.41 11.38 -1.65
CA LEU A 22 -4.65 10.78 -2.73
C LEU A 22 -5.52 9.76 -3.49
N ASP A 23 -5.48 9.82 -4.81
CA ASP A 23 -6.23 8.89 -5.65
C ASP A 23 -5.37 7.69 -6.08
N PRO A 24 -5.56 6.49 -5.49
CA PRO A 24 -4.78 5.31 -5.83
C PRO A 24 -4.92 4.92 -7.30
N VAL A 25 -6.05 5.18 -7.96
CA VAL A 25 -6.26 4.81 -9.37
C VAL A 25 -5.28 5.56 -10.30
N THR A 26 -4.81 6.73 -9.86
CA THR A 26 -3.82 7.54 -10.60
C THR A 26 -2.37 7.21 -10.25
N LEU A 27 -2.12 6.42 -9.21
CA LEU A 27 -0.78 6.10 -8.74
C LEU A 27 -0.10 5.06 -9.63
N ARG A 28 1.21 5.25 -9.80
CA ARG A 28 2.07 4.22 -10.39
C ARG A 28 2.51 3.22 -9.34
N MET A 29 2.77 1.97 -9.74
CA MET A 29 3.28 0.92 -8.84
C MET A 29 4.57 1.33 -8.10
N THR A 30 5.44 2.12 -8.74
CA THR A 30 6.65 2.66 -8.11
C THR A 30 6.36 3.69 -7.03
N GLU A 31 5.30 4.50 -7.20
CA GLU A 31 4.85 5.47 -6.19
C GLU A 31 4.17 4.75 -5.03
N LEU A 32 3.29 3.79 -5.32
CA LEU A 32 2.69 2.94 -4.30
C LEU A 32 3.76 2.24 -3.46
N HIS A 33 4.76 1.64 -4.10
CA HIS A 33 5.87 0.98 -3.41
C HIS A 33 6.59 1.93 -2.46
N ALA A 34 6.93 3.14 -2.91
CA ALA A 34 7.57 4.15 -2.07
C ALA A 34 6.68 4.58 -0.88
N LEU A 35 5.38 4.72 -1.08
CA LEU A 35 4.42 5.06 -0.03
C LEU A 35 4.34 3.96 1.03
N VAL A 36 4.28 2.70 0.62
CA VAL A 36 4.29 1.54 1.52
C VAL A 36 5.57 1.50 2.35
N LEU A 37 6.73 1.75 1.72
CA LEU A 37 8.01 1.82 2.43
C LEU A 37 8.13 3.01 3.38
N ALA A 38 7.34 4.07 3.17
CA ALA A 38 7.27 5.23 4.05
C ALA A 38 6.33 5.02 5.26
N LEU A 39 5.63 3.88 5.34
CA LEU A 39 4.79 3.55 6.49
C LEU A 39 5.66 3.16 7.70
N PRO A 40 5.42 3.74 8.90
CA PRO A 40 6.22 3.48 10.10
C PRO A 40 5.97 2.08 10.67
N ASP A 41 4.79 1.51 10.43
CA ASP A 41 4.42 0.15 10.86
C ASP A 41 4.91 -0.91 9.85
N PHE A 42 5.38 -0.50 8.67
CA PHE A 42 5.92 -1.41 7.66
C PHE A 42 7.32 -1.89 8.02
N LYS A 43 7.49 -3.21 8.08
CA LYS A 43 8.70 -3.88 8.61
C LYS A 43 9.29 -4.93 7.65
N ASP A 44 8.71 -5.08 6.46
CA ASP A 44 9.15 -6.09 5.49
C ASP A 44 10.22 -5.53 4.54
N SER A 45 10.85 -6.43 3.78
CA SER A 45 11.94 -6.05 2.88
C SER A 45 11.39 -5.36 1.63
N PRO A 46 11.96 -4.23 1.19
CA PRO A 46 11.54 -3.57 -0.05
C PRO A 46 11.64 -4.47 -1.29
N GLU A 47 12.59 -5.40 -1.26
CA GLU A 47 12.89 -6.38 -2.32
C GLU A 47 11.84 -7.49 -2.41
N ALA A 48 11.06 -7.70 -1.34
CA ALA A 48 9.99 -8.69 -1.33
C ALA A 48 8.74 -8.18 -2.05
N SER A 49 8.69 -6.92 -2.48
CA SER A 49 7.60 -6.43 -3.32
C SER A 49 7.59 -7.16 -4.67
N ASN A 50 6.41 -7.48 -5.17
CA ASN A 50 6.21 -7.96 -6.54
C ASN A 50 4.95 -7.33 -7.11
N GLU A 51 4.77 -7.44 -8.43
CA GLU A 51 3.62 -6.83 -9.13
C GLU A 51 2.28 -7.27 -8.54
N ALA A 52 2.13 -8.56 -8.22
CA ALA A 52 0.91 -9.10 -7.62
C ALA A 52 0.60 -8.51 -6.22
N ARG A 53 1.61 -8.33 -5.37
CA ARG A 53 1.45 -7.72 -4.03
C ARG A 53 1.09 -6.24 -4.13
N LEU A 54 1.76 -5.51 -5.01
CA LEU A 54 1.48 -4.10 -5.25
C LEU A 54 0.08 -3.92 -5.84
N GLU A 55 -0.31 -4.76 -6.78
CA GLU A 55 -1.66 -4.78 -7.35
C GLU A 55 -2.72 -5.10 -6.29
N ALA A 56 -2.47 -6.07 -5.41
CA ALA A 56 -3.38 -6.38 -4.30
C ALA A 56 -3.56 -5.22 -3.33
N ILE A 57 -2.48 -4.52 -2.96
CA ILE A 57 -2.52 -3.32 -2.11
C ILE A 57 -3.30 -2.21 -2.81
N LEU A 58 -3.02 -1.98 -4.10
CA LEU A 58 -3.69 -0.96 -4.89
C LEU A 58 -5.19 -1.21 -4.97
N SER A 59 -5.58 -2.45 -5.29
CA SER A 59 -6.98 -2.85 -5.37
C SER A 59 -7.68 -2.71 -4.02
N ALA A 60 -7.05 -3.13 -2.92
CA ALA A 60 -7.61 -2.97 -1.59
C ALA A 60 -7.76 -1.49 -1.21
N TRP A 61 -6.82 -0.63 -1.62
CA TRP A 61 -6.91 0.80 -1.36
C TRP A 61 -8.02 1.48 -2.17
N ILE A 62 -8.23 1.06 -3.43
CA ILE A 62 -9.35 1.54 -4.23
C ILE A 62 -10.68 1.12 -3.58
N ASP A 63 -10.79 -0.15 -3.15
CA ASP A 63 -12.00 -0.69 -2.51
C ASP A 63 -12.32 0.03 -1.18
N GLU A 64 -11.32 0.32 -0.34
CA GLU A 64 -11.54 1.06 0.91
C GLU A 64 -11.91 2.55 0.69
N ARG A 65 -11.70 3.10 -0.51
CA ARG A 65 -12.11 4.47 -0.88
C ARG A 65 -13.53 4.57 -1.44
N GLU A 66 -14.06 3.50 -2.03
CA GLU A 66 -15.44 3.44 -2.55
C GLU A 66 -16.48 3.34 -1.41
#